data_AF-A0A948HU98-F1
#
_entry.id   AF-A0A948HU98-F1
#
_cell.length_a   1.000
_cell.length_b   1.000
_cell.length_c   1.000
_cell.angle_alpha   90.00
_cell.angle_beta   90.00
_cell.angle_gamma   90.00
#
_symmetry.space_group_name_H-M   'P 1'
#
loop_
_entity.id
_entity.type
_entity.pdbx_description
1 polymer ?
#
loop_
_entity_poly.entity_id
_entity_poly.type
_entity_poly.pdbx_seq_one_letter_code
_entity_poly.pdbx_strand_id
1 'polypeptide(L)'
;MSATNTKIVHENEKPGWFSTILLVLVLWGMGSYLLVEIGLSFKQLINIEQRPLYLVGSHNLLPLLCLVPALFLAAFGLILKDLKKLTAERFDWGIKVVLVCGAAFVVVRILYGGFFVEHYMSKHGYSYCNPLTAVSALSPQIWVSDSAFCLEESRNVSGEVQEWLDAKAAAGERPTAEEAEQHIKQLAKAYQARFNRF
;
A
#
# COMPACT_ATOMS: atom_id res chain seq x y z
N MET A 1 -17.75 -61.34 15.30
CA MET A 1 -17.74 -60.42 14.13
C MET A 1 -18.09 -59.02 14.61
N SER A 2 -17.40 -57.92 14.35
CA SER A 2 -16.00 -57.64 14.04
C SER A 2 -15.86 -56.17 14.47
N ALA A 3 -15.11 -55.90 15.53
CA ALA A 3 -14.83 -54.53 15.97
C ALA A 3 -13.81 -53.92 15.03
N THR A 4 -14.22 -52.93 14.24
CA THR A 4 -13.33 -52.17 13.37
C THR A 4 -12.44 -51.29 14.23
N ASN A 5 -11.23 -51.78 14.46
CA ASN A 5 -10.19 -51.12 15.22
C ASN A 5 -9.61 -49.98 14.36
N THR A 6 -10.15 -48.77 14.50
CA THR A 6 -9.61 -47.58 13.83
C THR A 6 -8.32 -47.19 14.54
N LYS A 7 -7.19 -47.79 14.12
CA LYS A 7 -5.87 -47.29 14.46
C LYS A 7 -5.76 -45.86 13.92
N ILE A 8 -5.86 -44.89 14.82
CA ILE A 8 -5.41 -43.53 14.58
C ILE A 8 -3.91 -43.65 14.31
N VAL A 9 -3.54 -43.55 13.04
CA VAL A 9 -2.15 -43.45 12.60
C VAL A 9 -1.62 -42.14 13.19
N HIS A 10 -0.82 -42.23 14.23
CA HIS A 10 0.02 -41.12 14.67
C HIS A 10 1.07 -40.89 13.57
N GLU A 11 0.73 -40.01 12.63
CA GLU A 11 1.69 -39.46 11.69
C GLU A 11 2.68 -38.62 12.50
N ASN A 12 3.89 -39.15 12.61
CA ASN A 12 5.03 -38.48 13.23
C ASN A 12 5.48 -37.33 12.29
N GLU A 13 4.73 -36.22 12.28
CA GLU A 13 5.20 -34.98 11.67
C GLU A 13 6.41 -34.47 12.47
N LYS A 14 7.59 -34.50 11.84
CA LYS A 14 8.76 -33.76 12.35
C LYS A 14 8.32 -32.30 12.56
N PRO A 15 8.67 -31.65 13.68
CA PRO A 15 8.20 -30.30 13.96
C PRO A 15 8.66 -29.39 12.82
N GLY A 16 7.69 -28.78 12.12
CA GLY A 16 7.92 -27.84 11.02
C GLY A 16 8.52 -26.51 11.46
N TRP A 17 9.34 -26.50 12.51
CA TRP A 17 9.83 -25.31 13.19
C TRP A 17 10.62 -24.38 12.26
N PHE A 18 11.35 -24.93 11.28
CA PHE A 18 12.00 -24.14 10.24
C PHE A 18 11.00 -23.38 9.36
N SER A 19 9.89 -24.02 8.98
CA SER A 19 8.83 -23.38 8.21
C SER A 19 8.13 -22.28 9.02
N THR A 20 7.88 -22.54 10.30
CA THR A 20 7.31 -21.54 11.22
C THR A 20 8.23 -20.34 11.40
N ILE A 21 9.53 -20.55 11.63
CA ILE A 21 10.50 -19.44 11.72
C ILE A 21 10.50 -18.61 10.44
N LEU A 22 10.52 -19.25 9.28
CA LEU A 22 10.48 -18.56 8.00
C LEU A 22 9.19 -17.71 7.88
N LEU A 23 8.03 -18.28 8.19
CA LEU A 23 6.74 -17.56 8.15
C LEU A 23 6.71 -16.39 9.13
N VAL A 24 7.22 -16.57 10.34
CA VAL A 24 7.31 -15.50 11.36
C VAL A 24 8.19 -14.36 10.85
N LEU A 25 9.35 -14.66 10.27
CA LEU A 25 10.24 -13.66 9.69
C LEU A 25 9.58 -12.90 8.54
N VAL A 26 8.84 -13.61 7.67
CA VAL A 26 8.08 -12.98 6.58
C VAL A 26 7.01 -12.03 7.12
N LEU A 27 6.21 -12.48 8.10
CA LEU A 27 5.15 -11.66 8.69
C LEU A 27 5.71 -10.43 9.43
N TRP A 28 6.81 -10.60 10.17
CA TRP A 28 7.51 -9.50 10.83
C TRP A 28 8.12 -8.52 9.83
N GLY A 29 8.74 -9.04 8.77
CA GLY A 29 9.29 -8.25 7.68
C GLY A 29 8.22 -7.43 6.98
N MET A 30 7.08 -8.03 6.67
CA MET A 30 5.93 -7.36 6.07
C MET A 30 5.36 -6.27 6.99
N GLY A 31 5.15 -6.58 8.28
CA GLY A 31 4.67 -5.58 9.26
C GLY A 31 5.63 -4.41 9.41
N SER A 32 6.94 -4.67 9.46
CA SER A 32 7.97 -3.63 9.57
C SER A 32 8.08 -2.79 8.30
N TYR A 33 8.02 -3.41 7.12
CA TYR A 33 8.01 -2.72 5.84
C TYR A 33 6.82 -1.75 5.74
N LEU A 34 5.61 -2.21 6.09
CA LEU A 34 4.43 -1.37 6.14
C LEU A 34 4.61 -0.17 7.07
N LEU A 35 5.19 -0.35 8.25
CA LEU A 35 5.47 0.75 9.18
C LEU A 35 6.45 1.79 8.59
N VAL A 36 7.48 1.33 7.87
CA VAL A 36 8.43 2.23 7.20
C VAL A 36 7.76 3.02 6.08
N GLU A 37 6.97 2.35 5.22
CA GLU A 37 6.24 2.99 4.14
C GLU A 37 5.25 4.05 4.67
N ILE A 38 4.51 3.70 5.73
CA ILE A 38 3.62 4.63 6.43
C ILE A 38 4.40 5.84 6.96
N GLY A 39 5.56 5.61 7.59
CA GLY A 39 6.41 6.67 8.11
C GLY A 39 6.94 7.61 7.02
N LEU A 40 7.34 7.06 5.87
CA LEU A 40 7.81 7.84 4.73
C LEU A 40 6.69 8.72 4.16
N SER A 41 5.52 8.16 3.89
CA SER A 41 4.40 8.93 3.34
C SER A 41 3.87 9.96 4.34
N PHE A 42 3.82 9.66 5.64
CA PHE A 42 3.44 10.65 6.66
C PHE A 42 4.39 11.85 6.69
N LYS A 43 5.71 11.61 6.51
CA LYS A 43 6.69 12.69 6.33
C LYS A 43 6.42 13.53 5.07
N GLN A 44 5.89 12.94 4.00
CA GLN A 44 5.49 13.69 2.80
C GLN A 44 4.30 14.60 3.08
N LEU A 45 3.30 14.13 3.83
CA LEU A 45 2.14 14.93 4.23
C LEU A 45 2.51 16.08 5.17
N ILE A 46 3.37 15.85 6.17
CA ILE A 46 3.78 16.92 7.10
C ILE A 46 4.58 18.01 6.38
N ASN A 47 5.42 17.63 5.42
CA ASN A 47 6.26 18.56 4.67
C ASN A 47 5.61 18.99 3.34
N ILE A 48 4.28 19.09 3.31
CA ILE A 48 3.52 19.45 2.10
C ILE A 48 3.92 20.82 1.55
N GLU A 49 4.23 21.77 2.42
CA GLU A 49 4.65 23.13 2.03
C GLU A 49 5.97 23.18 1.24
N GLN A 50 6.76 22.10 1.29
CA GLN A 50 8.06 22.01 0.62
C GLN A 50 8.01 21.26 -0.72
N ARG A 51 6.84 20.78 -1.17
CA ARG A 51 6.73 19.88 -2.34
C ARG A 51 6.07 20.55 -3.55
N PRO A 52 6.80 20.88 -4.62
CA PRO A 52 6.33 21.88 -5.58
C PRO A 52 5.34 21.39 -6.64
N LEU A 53 5.39 20.11 -7.06
CA LEU A 53 4.74 19.68 -8.32
C LEU A 53 3.66 18.59 -8.14
N TYR A 54 3.97 17.51 -7.44
CA TYR A 54 2.99 16.46 -7.15
C TYR A 54 3.30 15.75 -5.82
N LEU A 55 2.28 15.05 -5.32
CA LEU A 55 2.31 14.28 -4.09
C LEU A 55 1.76 12.89 -4.32
N VAL A 56 2.37 11.92 -3.65
CA VAL A 56 1.90 10.55 -3.58
C VAL A 56 1.11 10.42 -2.28
N GLY A 57 -0.21 10.57 -2.36
CA GLY A 57 -1.13 10.45 -1.24
C GLY A 57 -1.79 9.08 -1.25
N SER A 58 -1.45 8.18 -0.33
CA SER A 58 -2.16 6.90 -0.21
C SER A 58 -3.35 7.02 0.74
N HIS A 59 -4.56 6.77 0.23
CA HIS A 59 -5.76 6.64 1.05
C HIS A 59 -5.74 5.38 1.94
N ASN A 60 -4.83 4.44 1.65
CA ASN A 60 -4.69 3.17 2.38
C ASN A 60 -3.66 3.25 3.51
N LEU A 61 -2.90 4.34 3.60
CA LEU A 61 -1.74 4.44 4.49
C LEU A 61 -2.10 4.25 5.97
N LEU A 62 -2.99 5.10 6.50
CA LEU A 62 -3.49 4.98 7.88
C LEU A 62 -4.32 3.71 8.09
N PRO A 63 -5.23 3.32 7.16
CA PRO A 63 -5.98 2.08 7.29
C PRO A 63 -5.09 0.84 7.47
N LEU A 64 -4.02 0.72 6.68
CA LEU A 64 -3.11 -0.42 6.74
C LEU A 64 -2.42 -0.55 8.11
N LEU A 65 -2.22 0.55 8.84
CA LEU A 65 -1.70 0.52 10.20
C LEU A 65 -2.59 -0.32 11.14
N CYS A 66 -3.91 -0.31 10.92
CA CYS A 66 -4.86 -1.10 11.72
C CYS A 66 -4.66 -2.61 11.56
N LEU A 67 -4.05 -3.06 10.45
CA LEU A 67 -3.79 -4.48 10.18
C LEU A 67 -2.44 -4.96 10.73
N VAL A 68 -1.52 -4.05 11.04
CA VAL A 68 -0.19 -4.39 11.59
C VAL A 68 -0.28 -5.24 12.87
N PRO A 69 -1.14 -4.92 13.87
CA PRO A 69 -1.31 -5.77 15.04
C PRO A 69 -1.77 -7.20 14.70
N ALA A 70 -2.64 -7.35 13.70
CA ALA A 70 -3.13 -8.66 13.26
C ALA A 70 -2.00 -9.52 12.66
N LEU A 71 -1.05 -8.90 11.92
CA LEU A 71 0.12 -9.59 11.37
C LEU A 71 1.06 -10.10 12.47
N PHE A 72 1.35 -9.26 13.47
CA PHE A 72 2.18 -9.67 14.60
C PHE A 72 1.49 -10.73 15.46
N LEU A 73 0.17 -10.62 15.63
CA LEU A 73 -0.60 -11.62 16.35
C LEU A 73 -0.63 -12.97 15.62
N ALA A 74 -0.74 -12.98 14.30
CA ALA A 74 -0.62 -14.19 13.49
C ALA A 74 0.77 -14.84 13.67
N ALA A 75 1.84 -14.04 13.60
CA ALA A 75 3.20 -14.53 13.85
C ALA A 75 3.35 -15.12 15.26
N PHE A 76 2.83 -14.44 16.28
CA PHE A 76 2.85 -14.93 17.66
C PHE A 76 2.02 -16.21 17.84
N GLY A 77 0.87 -16.31 17.17
CA GLY A 77 0.03 -17.50 17.15
C GLY A 77 0.75 -18.72 16.59
N LEU A 78 1.54 -18.55 15.52
CA LEU A 78 2.37 -19.62 14.95
C LEU A 78 3.43 -20.11 15.96
N ILE A 79 4.08 -19.20 16.68
CA ILE A 79 5.04 -19.56 17.74
C ILE A 79 4.34 -20.35 18.86
N LEU A 80 3.16 -19.91 19.31
CA LEU A 80 2.40 -20.62 20.34
C LEU A 80 1.94 -22.00 19.89
N LYS A 81 1.58 -22.16 18.61
CA LYS A 81 1.22 -23.44 18.01
C LYS A 81 2.37 -24.43 18.10
N ASP A 82 3.58 -24.04 17.68
CA ASP A 82 4.76 -24.90 17.70
C ASP A 82 5.19 -25.27 19.12
N LEU A 83 5.05 -24.33 20.06
CA LEU A 83 5.29 -24.58 21.48
C LEU A 83 4.19 -25.42 22.15
N LYS A 84 3.15 -25.83 21.41
CA LYS A 84 1.94 -26.51 21.94
C LYS A 84 1.27 -25.74 23.10
N LYS A 85 1.40 -24.41 23.08
CA LYS A 85 0.83 -23.46 24.06
C LYS A 85 -0.38 -22.70 23.52
N LEU A 86 -0.84 -23.03 22.32
CA LEU A 86 -2.04 -22.44 21.73
C LEU A 86 -3.28 -23.11 22.34
N THR A 87 -4.00 -22.37 23.18
CA THR A 87 -5.28 -22.81 23.76
C THR A 87 -6.44 -22.29 22.92
N ALA A 88 -7.60 -22.94 23.04
CA ALA A 88 -8.83 -22.48 22.36
C ALA A 88 -9.18 -21.02 22.72
N GLU A 89 -9.03 -20.66 24.00
CA GLU A 89 -9.26 -19.29 24.48
C GLU A 89 -8.35 -18.26 23.81
N ARG A 90 -7.05 -18.57 23.67
CA ARG A 90 -6.07 -17.68 23.00
C ARG A 90 -6.36 -17.55 21.51
N PHE A 91 -6.79 -18.64 20.87
CA PHE A 91 -7.20 -18.63 19.48
C PHE A 91 -8.45 -17.75 19.27
N ASP A 92 -9.47 -17.92 20.11
CA ASP A 92 -10.70 -17.12 20.07
C ASP A 92 -10.43 -15.62 20.27
N TRP A 93 -9.57 -15.31 21.23
CA TRP A 93 -9.11 -13.93 21.45
C TRP A 93 -8.37 -13.39 20.21
N GLY A 94 -7.51 -14.22 19.60
CA GLY A 94 -6.82 -13.88 18.36
C GLY A 94 -7.76 -13.50 17.23
N ILE A 95 -8.81 -14.30 17.00
CA ILE A 95 -9.84 -14.02 16.00
C ILE A 95 -10.58 -12.73 16.30
N LYS A 96 -10.95 -12.48 17.57
CA LYS A 96 -11.61 -11.21 17.95
C LYS A 96 -10.74 -10.00 17.64
N VAL A 97 -9.44 -10.05 17.93
CA VAL A 97 -8.51 -8.96 17.60
C VAL A 97 -8.41 -8.76 16.09
N VAL A 98 -8.29 -9.84 15.30
CA VAL A 98 -8.25 -9.75 13.83
C VAL A 98 -9.52 -9.11 13.28
N LEU A 99 -10.70 -9.48 13.79
CA LEU A 99 -11.98 -8.90 13.39
C LEU A 99 -12.06 -7.41 13.74
N VAL A 100 -11.62 -7.02 14.94
CA VAL A 100 -11.56 -5.60 15.36
C VAL A 100 -10.59 -4.82 14.47
N CYS A 101 -9.41 -5.36 14.19
CA CYS A 101 -8.44 -4.76 13.25
C CYS A 101 -9.03 -4.57 11.85
N GLY A 102 -9.75 -5.58 11.34
CA GLY A 102 -10.43 -5.50 10.05
C GLY A 102 -11.55 -4.46 10.01
N ALA A 103 -12.37 -4.39 11.06
CA ALA A 103 -13.40 -3.36 11.18
C ALA A 103 -12.78 -1.97 11.27
N ALA A 104 -11.72 -1.81 12.08
CA ALA A 104 -10.98 -0.56 12.20
C ALA A 104 -10.37 -0.14 10.85
N PHE A 105 -9.79 -1.07 10.08
CA PHE A 105 -9.30 -0.79 8.73
C PHE A 105 -10.39 -0.17 7.84
N VAL A 106 -11.58 -0.77 7.82
CA VAL A 106 -12.70 -0.26 6.99
C VAL A 106 -13.13 1.13 7.44
N VAL A 107 -13.34 1.34 8.74
CA VAL A 107 -13.76 2.63 9.29
C VAL A 107 -12.72 3.71 9.01
N VAL A 108 -11.45 3.43 9.30
CA VAL A 108 -10.35 4.37 9.05
C VAL A 108 -10.22 4.65 7.56
N ARG A 109 -10.40 3.66 6.68
CA ARG A 109 -10.34 3.88 5.21
C ARG A 109 -11.41 4.85 4.74
N ILE A 110 -12.63 4.71 5.23
CA ILE A 110 -13.73 5.62 4.87
C ILE A 110 -13.44 7.03 5.39
N LEU A 111 -13.10 7.17 6.67
CA LEU A 111 -12.90 8.48 7.31
C LEU A 111 -11.65 9.20 6.80
N TYR A 112 -10.50 8.51 6.82
CA TYR A 112 -9.23 9.08 6.39
C TYR A 112 -9.17 9.22 4.86
N GLY A 113 -9.36 8.10 4.15
CA GLY A 113 -9.19 8.06 2.70
C GLY A 113 -10.28 8.81 1.94
N GLY A 114 -11.54 8.69 2.39
CA GLY A 114 -12.68 9.28 1.69
C GLY A 114 -12.97 10.74 2.02
N PHE A 115 -12.64 11.22 3.23
CA PHE A 115 -12.97 12.59 3.65
C PHE A 115 -11.74 13.42 4.00
N PHE A 116 -10.85 12.89 4.84
CA PHE A 116 -9.72 13.68 5.33
C PHE A 116 -8.70 13.99 4.25
N VAL A 117 -8.23 12.98 3.50
CA VAL A 117 -7.15 13.15 2.50
C VAL A 117 -7.59 14.12 1.41
N GLU A 118 -8.79 13.93 0.85
CA GLU A 118 -9.31 14.80 -0.21
C GLU A 118 -9.44 16.25 0.26
N HIS A 119 -10.04 16.47 1.43
CA HIS A 119 -10.18 17.81 2.00
C HIS A 119 -8.82 18.45 2.30
N TYR A 120 -7.89 17.68 2.89
CA TYR A 120 -6.55 18.15 3.22
C TYR A 120 -5.77 18.55 1.96
N MET A 121 -5.78 17.71 0.93
CA MET A 121 -5.06 17.97 -0.32
C MET A 121 -5.65 19.17 -1.06
N SER A 122 -6.98 19.25 -1.19
CA SER A 122 -7.67 20.37 -1.83
C SER A 122 -7.39 21.70 -1.12
N LYS A 123 -7.39 21.71 0.23
CA LYS A 123 -7.06 22.89 1.03
C LYS A 123 -5.64 23.41 0.78
N HIS A 124 -4.71 22.53 0.40
CA HIS A 124 -3.32 22.88 0.08
C HIS A 124 -3.09 23.10 -1.42
N GLY A 125 -4.16 23.21 -2.23
CA GLY A 125 -4.06 23.52 -3.65
C GLY A 125 -3.73 22.33 -4.54
N TYR A 126 -3.86 21.10 -4.05
CA TYR A 126 -3.68 19.89 -4.87
C TYR A 126 -5.01 19.34 -5.38
N SER A 127 -4.97 18.73 -6.55
CA SER A 127 -6.10 18.03 -7.16
C SER A 127 -5.74 16.58 -7.46
N TYR A 128 -6.71 15.68 -7.29
CA TYR A 128 -6.51 14.27 -7.58
C TYR A 128 -6.31 14.05 -9.08
N CYS A 129 -5.27 13.29 -9.44
CA CYS A 129 -4.96 12.94 -10.81
C CYS A 129 -5.15 11.45 -11.09
N ASN A 130 -6.28 11.10 -11.69
CA ASN A 130 -6.56 9.71 -12.07
C ASN A 130 -5.61 9.18 -13.16
N PRO A 131 -5.30 9.90 -14.25
CA PRO A 131 -4.34 9.45 -15.26
C PRO A 131 -2.96 9.06 -14.70
N LEU A 132 -2.41 9.82 -13.73
CA LEU A 132 -1.13 9.48 -13.11
C LEU A 132 -1.23 8.40 -12.02
N THR A 133 -2.44 8.10 -11.56
CA THR A 133 -2.67 7.08 -10.54
C THR A 133 -2.81 5.70 -11.18
N ALA A 134 -2.03 4.74 -10.69
CA ALA A 134 -2.16 3.37 -11.14
C ALA A 134 -3.55 2.78 -10.81
N VAL A 135 -4.07 1.92 -11.69
CA VAL A 135 -5.44 1.37 -11.65
C VAL A 135 -5.73 0.41 -10.49
N SER A 136 -4.78 0.09 -9.61
CA SER A 136 -5.01 -0.83 -8.50
C SER A 136 -5.70 -0.13 -7.32
N ALA A 137 -6.64 -0.84 -6.68
CA ALA A 137 -7.36 -0.34 -5.49
C ALA A 137 -6.43 -0.04 -4.30
N LEU A 138 -5.24 -0.64 -4.28
CA LEU A 138 -4.22 -0.38 -3.27
C LEU A 138 -3.15 0.62 -3.72
N SER A 139 -3.18 1.05 -4.99
CA SER A 139 -2.22 2.01 -5.50
C SER A 139 -2.33 3.34 -4.76
N PRO A 140 -1.19 3.96 -4.45
CA PRO A 140 -1.22 5.32 -3.93
C PRO A 140 -1.82 6.25 -4.98
N GLN A 141 -2.58 7.24 -4.53
CA GLN A 141 -3.15 8.24 -5.41
C GLN A 141 -2.13 9.34 -5.67
N ILE A 142 -2.10 9.82 -6.90
CA ILE A 142 -1.30 10.97 -7.29
C ILE A 142 -2.15 12.23 -7.19
N TRP A 143 -1.61 13.24 -6.52
CA TRP A 143 -2.20 14.56 -6.35
C TRP A 143 -1.25 15.59 -6.96
N VAL A 144 -1.75 16.45 -7.85
CA VAL A 144 -0.93 17.43 -8.58
C VAL A 144 -1.24 18.85 -8.11
N SER A 145 -0.21 19.71 -8.08
CA SER A 145 -0.37 21.12 -7.71
C SER A 145 -0.86 21.99 -8.88
N ASP A 146 -0.88 21.44 -10.10
CA ASP A 146 -1.39 22.07 -11.31
C ASP A 146 -2.11 21.02 -12.17
N SER A 147 -3.30 21.36 -12.67
CA SER A 147 -4.09 20.47 -13.55
C SER A 147 -3.38 20.14 -14.85
N ALA A 148 -2.46 20.97 -15.33
CA ALA A 148 -1.68 20.71 -16.54
C ALA A 148 -0.75 19.49 -16.42
N PHE A 149 -0.41 19.08 -15.19
CA PHE A 149 0.32 17.83 -14.96
C PHE A 149 -0.58 16.59 -15.09
N CYS A 150 -1.89 16.77 -15.14
CA CYS A 150 -2.89 15.70 -15.13
C CYS A 150 -3.67 15.61 -16.44
N LEU A 151 -3.00 15.13 -17.50
CA LEU A 151 -3.61 14.93 -18.81
C LEU A 151 -3.95 13.45 -19.02
N GLU A 152 -5.01 13.15 -19.76
CA GLU A 152 -5.38 11.75 -20.05
C GLU A 152 -4.27 11.01 -20.80
N GLU A 153 -3.51 11.71 -21.64
CA GLU A 153 -2.36 11.18 -22.37
C GLU A 153 -1.25 10.66 -21.43
N SER A 154 -1.21 11.11 -20.18
CA SER A 154 -0.24 10.64 -19.18
C SER A 154 -0.52 9.23 -18.68
N ARG A 155 -1.72 8.66 -18.90
CA ARG A 155 -2.14 7.39 -18.33
C ARG A 155 -1.23 6.20 -18.64
N ASN A 156 -0.71 6.16 -19.87
CA ASN A 156 0.16 5.08 -20.33
C ASN A 156 1.65 5.37 -20.13
N VAL A 157 1.99 6.60 -19.75
CA VAL A 157 3.35 7.09 -19.53
C VAL A 157 3.50 7.70 -18.13
N SER A 158 2.70 7.22 -17.18
CA SER A 158 2.55 7.86 -15.87
C SER A 158 3.84 7.81 -15.06
N GLY A 159 4.65 6.75 -15.27
CA GLY A 159 5.97 6.61 -14.67
C GLY A 159 6.95 7.65 -15.22
N GLU A 160 7.04 7.77 -16.54
CA GLU A 160 7.92 8.73 -17.22
C GLU A 160 7.55 10.18 -16.87
N VAL A 161 6.25 10.49 -16.75
CA VAL A 161 5.79 11.82 -16.32
C VAL A 161 6.19 12.10 -14.87
N GLN A 162 6.03 11.13 -13.96
CA GLN A 162 6.46 11.29 -12.55
C GLN A 162 7.97 11.48 -12.44
N GLU A 163 8.77 10.69 -13.15
CA GLU A 163 10.23 10.83 -13.19
C GLU A 163 10.66 12.21 -13.70
N TRP A 164 10.00 12.72 -14.74
CA TRP A 164 10.27 14.05 -15.27
C TRP A 164 9.92 15.16 -14.25
N LEU A 165 8.77 15.06 -13.58
CA LEU A 165 8.39 16.00 -12.53
C LEU A 165 9.35 15.95 -11.34
N ASP A 166 9.82 14.77 -10.95
CA ASP A 166 10.83 14.61 -9.89
C ASP A 166 12.15 15.30 -10.27
N ALA A 167 12.60 15.13 -11.52
CA ALA A 167 13.81 15.79 -12.02
C ALA A 167 13.67 17.33 -12.01
N LYS A 168 12.50 17.85 -12.42
CA LYS A 168 12.20 19.29 -12.38
C LYS A 168 12.19 19.83 -10.95
N ALA A 169 11.51 19.13 -10.05
CA ALA A 169 11.49 19.49 -8.63
C ALA A 169 12.90 19.48 -8.02
N ALA A 170 13.73 18.49 -8.35
CA ALA A 170 15.11 18.40 -7.88
C ALA A 170 16.00 19.55 -8.41
N ALA A 171 15.72 20.05 -9.62
CA ALA A 171 16.36 21.23 -10.19
C ALA A 171 15.83 22.56 -9.61
N GLY A 172 14.80 22.53 -8.76
CA GLY A 172 14.12 23.73 -8.27
C GLY A 172 13.27 24.43 -9.34
N GLU A 173 12.96 23.72 -10.43
CA GLU A 173 12.17 24.24 -11.54
C GLU A 173 10.68 23.91 -11.35
N ARG A 174 9.83 24.85 -11.75
CA ARG A 174 8.39 24.63 -11.87
C ARG A 174 8.00 24.74 -13.34
N PRO A 175 7.70 23.62 -14.02
CA PRO A 175 7.29 23.66 -15.42
C PRO A 175 6.05 24.53 -15.59
N THR A 176 5.97 25.23 -16.70
CA THR A 176 4.74 25.93 -17.09
C THR A 176 3.70 24.92 -17.56
N ALA A 177 2.43 25.31 -17.56
CA ALA A 177 1.35 24.48 -18.08
C ALA A 177 1.63 24.03 -19.53
N GLU A 178 2.13 24.95 -20.37
CA GLU A 178 2.46 24.67 -21.76
C GLU A 178 3.64 23.70 -21.90
N GLU A 179 4.69 23.85 -21.08
CA GLU A 179 5.83 22.92 -21.06
C GLU A 179 5.38 21.51 -20.67
N ALA A 180 4.56 21.40 -19.62
CA ALA A 180 4.01 20.13 -19.17
C ALA A 180 3.15 19.46 -20.23
N GLU A 181 2.24 20.21 -20.85
CA GLU A 181 1.40 19.68 -21.93
C GLU A 181 2.22 19.16 -23.10
N GLN A 182 3.20 19.95 -23.56
CA GLN A 182 4.05 19.56 -24.68
C GLN A 182 4.85 18.31 -24.35
N HIS A 183 5.45 18.22 -23.15
CA HIS A 183 6.25 17.09 -22.74
C HIS A 183 5.40 15.80 -22.62
N ILE A 184 4.26 15.86 -21.95
CA ILE A 184 3.35 14.72 -21.79
C ILE A 184 2.86 14.22 -23.15
N LYS A 185 2.47 15.13 -24.07
CA LYS A 185 2.05 14.78 -25.43
C LYS A 185 3.20 14.14 -26.23
N GLN A 186 4.44 14.58 -26.04
CA GLN A 186 5.61 13.96 -26.67
C GLN A 186 5.85 12.54 -26.15
N LEU A 187 5.80 12.33 -24.84
CA LEU A 187 5.92 11.00 -24.23
C LEU A 187 4.84 10.05 -24.74
N ALA A 188 3.58 10.50 -24.75
CA ALA A 188 2.46 9.70 -25.24
C ALA A 188 2.61 9.32 -26.73
N LYS A 189 3.08 10.25 -27.58
CA LYS A 189 3.38 9.96 -28.99
C LYS A 189 4.51 8.96 -29.14
N ALA A 190 5.59 9.10 -28.38
CA ALA A 190 6.72 8.17 -28.40
C ALA A 190 6.30 6.76 -27.97
N TYR A 191 5.46 6.67 -26.93
CA TYR A 191 4.84 5.44 -26.49
C TYR A 191 4.01 4.81 -27.62
N GLN A 192 3.05 5.54 -28.20
CA GLN A 192 2.22 5.03 -29.30
C GLN A 192 3.07 4.56 -30.50
N ALA A 193 4.11 5.30 -30.87
CA ALA A 193 5.01 4.93 -31.95
C ALA A 193 5.80 3.63 -31.67
N ARG A 194 6.09 3.33 -30.40
CA ARG A 194 6.74 2.07 -29.99
C ARG A 194 5.79 0.89 -30.09
N PHE A 195 4.51 1.07 -29.74
CA PHE A 195 3.50 0.01 -29.80
C PHE A 195 3.00 -0.26 -31.22
N ASN A 196 2.84 0.77 -32.05
CA ASN A 196 2.41 0.63 -33.45
C ASN A 196 3.48 0.01 -34.38
N ARG A 197 4.66 -0.34 -33.86
CA ARG A 197 5.72 -1.06 -34.61
C ARG A 197 5.57 -2.58 -34.56
N PHE A 198 4.61 -3.09 -33.78
CA PHE A 198 4.28 -4.50 -33.63
C PHE A 198 2.84 -4.74 -34.10
#